data_AF-A0A522KPE3-F1
#
_entry.id   AF-A0A522KPE3-F1
#
_cell.length_a   1.000
_cell.length_b   1.000
_cell.length_c   1.000
_cell.angle_alpha   90.00
_cell.angle_beta   90.00
_cell.angle_gamma   90.00
#
_symmetry.space_group_name_H-M   'P 1'
#
loop_
_entity.id
_entity.type
_entity.pdbx_description
1 polymer ?
#
loop_
_entity_poly.entity_id
_entity_poly.type
_entity_poly.pdbx_seq_one_letter_code
_entity_poly.pdbx_strand_id
1 'polypeptide(L)'
;MMLVTSAAWFEASLLEARNASLITDRLQAFHAADGALSLCTRALVNGSMFAPSAPLQPGEPAGWRQKGTFEAQAVVPVVTWPGSARLPQCLVEAWRIDSRPAARAFVVTARGFGVDDDTQSWLQAQIVFEGTRVERHWRRVVARPF
;
A
#
# COMPACT_ATOMS: atom_id res chain seq x y z
N MET A 1 21.51 31.99 -33.65
CA MET A 1 21.29 31.82 -32.19
C MET A 1 19.84 31.50 -31.80
N MET A 2 18.81 32.05 -32.48
CA MET A 2 17.40 31.71 -32.16
C MET A 2 17.03 30.21 -32.26
N LEU A 3 17.55 29.48 -33.25
CA LEU A 3 17.23 28.05 -33.41
C LEU A 3 17.78 27.18 -32.26
N VAL A 4 18.98 27.51 -31.76
CA VAL A 4 19.60 26.80 -30.64
C VAL A 4 18.80 27.02 -29.35
N THR A 5 18.34 28.25 -29.11
CA THR A 5 17.49 28.52 -27.95
C THR A 5 16.13 27.83 -28.09
N SER A 6 15.47 27.90 -29.24
CA SER A 6 14.19 27.21 -29.46
C SER A 6 14.28 25.69 -29.29
N ALA A 7 15.35 25.06 -29.77
CA ALA A 7 15.60 23.63 -29.55
C ALA A 7 15.78 23.31 -28.06
N ALA A 8 16.56 24.12 -27.32
CA ALA A 8 16.74 23.93 -25.89
C ALA A 8 15.43 24.08 -25.09
N TRP A 9 14.58 25.06 -25.44
CA TRP A 9 13.27 25.25 -24.82
C TRP A 9 12.30 24.09 -25.10
N PHE A 10 12.35 23.53 -26.31
CA PHE A 10 11.53 22.37 -26.66
C PHE A 10 11.94 21.14 -25.85
N GLU A 11 13.23 20.83 -25.76
CA GLU A 11 13.73 19.71 -24.95
C GLU A 11 13.41 19.90 -23.46
N ALA A 12 13.54 21.12 -22.93
CA ALA A 12 13.14 21.43 -21.55
C ALA A 12 11.64 21.19 -21.34
N SER A 13 10.79 21.63 -22.27
CA SER A 13 9.34 21.43 -22.19
C SER A 13 8.95 19.95 -22.25
N LEU A 14 9.65 19.16 -23.08
CA LEU A 14 9.45 17.70 -23.15
C LEU A 14 9.86 17.01 -21.85
N LEU A 15 10.99 17.44 -21.25
CA LEU A 15 11.44 16.92 -19.96
C LEU A 15 10.41 17.19 -18.86
N GLU A 16 9.90 18.42 -18.78
CA GLU A 16 8.86 18.81 -17.81
C GLU A 16 7.57 18.02 -18.01
N ALA A 17 7.12 17.85 -19.26
CA ALA A 17 5.92 17.06 -19.56
C ALA A 17 6.07 15.59 -19.11
N ARG A 18 7.24 14.99 -19.35
CA ARG A 18 7.55 13.63 -18.88
C ARG A 18 7.58 13.54 -17.36
N ASN A 19 8.19 14.52 -16.70
CA ASN A 19 8.25 14.56 -15.24
C ASN A 19 6.85 14.69 -14.61
N ALA A 20 6.00 15.57 -15.16
CA ALA A 20 4.61 15.70 -14.73
C ALA A 20 3.85 14.38 -14.86
N SER A 21 3.99 13.68 -15.99
CA SER A 21 3.37 12.36 -16.18
C SER A 21 3.85 11.33 -15.14
N LEU A 22 5.15 11.28 -14.85
CA LEU A 22 5.72 10.37 -13.84
C LEU A 22 5.22 10.69 -12.42
N ILE A 23 5.05 11.96 -12.09
CA ILE A 23 4.50 12.39 -10.79
C ILE A 23 3.04 11.98 -10.68
N THR A 24 2.23 12.27 -11.70
CA THR A 24 0.81 11.89 -11.74
C THR A 24 0.64 10.38 -11.56
N ASP A 25 1.45 9.60 -12.28
CA ASP A 25 1.40 8.14 -12.20
C ASP A 25 1.72 7.62 -10.78
N ARG A 26 2.75 8.18 -10.13
CA ARG A 26 3.09 7.86 -8.73
C ARG A 26 1.99 8.27 -7.75
N LEU A 27 1.38 9.44 -7.92
CA LEU A 27 0.27 9.90 -7.08
C LEU A 27 -0.94 8.97 -7.22
N GLN A 28 -1.21 8.50 -8.43
CA GLN A 28 -2.29 7.55 -8.67
C GLN A 28 -2.03 6.21 -7.98
N ALA A 29 -0.80 5.68 -8.07
CA ALA A 29 -0.40 4.48 -7.34
C ALA A 29 -0.53 4.67 -5.83
N PHE A 30 -0.14 5.83 -5.30
CA PHE A 30 -0.26 6.16 -3.88
C PHE A 30 -1.73 6.20 -3.43
N HIS A 31 -2.60 6.87 -4.19
CA HIS A 31 -4.03 6.92 -3.87
C HIS A 31 -4.69 5.54 -3.93
N ALA A 32 -4.29 4.70 -4.89
CA ALA A 32 -4.75 3.32 -4.97
C ALA A 32 -4.32 2.52 -3.73
N ALA A 33 -3.08 2.68 -3.28
CA ALA A 33 -2.56 2.03 -2.08
C ALA A 33 -3.29 2.52 -0.81
N ASP A 34 -3.50 3.83 -0.69
CA ASP A 34 -4.16 4.44 0.47
C ASP A 34 -5.64 4.05 0.55
N GLY A 35 -6.32 4.02 -0.60
CA GLY A 35 -7.68 3.52 -0.72
C GLY A 35 -7.80 2.06 -0.27
N ALA A 36 -6.94 1.17 -0.78
CA ALA A 36 -6.93 -0.23 -0.35
C ALA A 36 -6.59 -0.38 1.14
N LEU A 37 -5.63 0.38 1.66
CA LEU A 37 -5.28 0.37 3.08
C LEU A 37 -6.48 0.76 3.95
N SER A 38 -7.16 1.86 3.59
CA SER A 38 -8.33 2.36 4.30
C SER A 38 -9.49 1.37 4.26
N LEU A 39 -9.76 0.77 3.11
CA LEU A 39 -10.83 -0.20 2.94
C LEU A 39 -10.57 -1.50 3.72
N CYS A 40 -9.36 -2.06 3.63
CA CYS A 40 -9.03 -3.29 4.33
C CYS A 40 -8.96 -3.10 5.85
N THR A 41 -8.39 -1.99 6.33
CA THR A 41 -8.39 -1.68 7.76
C THR A 41 -9.81 -1.47 8.30
N ARG A 42 -10.69 -0.81 7.53
CA ARG A 42 -12.10 -0.68 7.90
C ARG A 42 -12.82 -2.03 7.91
N ALA A 43 -12.61 -2.86 6.89
CA ALA A 43 -13.22 -4.17 6.79
C ALA A 43 -12.77 -5.10 7.93
N LEU A 44 -11.50 -5.03 8.31
CA LEU A 44 -10.92 -5.75 9.45
C LEU A 44 -11.54 -5.30 10.77
N VAL A 45 -11.65 -3.98 11.01
CA VAL A 45 -12.25 -3.46 12.24
C VAL A 45 -13.74 -3.77 12.36
N ASN A 46 -14.47 -3.75 11.23
CA ASN A 46 -15.89 -4.10 11.20
C ASN A 46 -16.15 -5.62 11.26
N GLY A 47 -15.10 -6.45 11.23
CA GLY A 47 -15.25 -7.91 11.19
C GLY A 47 -15.78 -8.48 9.87
N SER A 48 -15.85 -7.67 8.82
CA SER A 48 -16.31 -8.07 7.47
C SER A 48 -15.21 -8.73 6.62
N MET A 49 -13.97 -8.75 7.11
CA MET A 49 -12.82 -9.41 6.49
C MET A 49 -12.30 -10.51 7.41
N PHE A 50 -11.83 -11.62 6.81
CA PHE A 50 -11.14 -12.66 7.56
C PHE A 50 -9.85 -12.12 8.19
N ALA A 51 -9.71 -12.26 9.50
CA ALA A 51 -8.51 -11.90 10.22
C ALA A 51 -7.68 -13.16 10.50
N PRO A 52 -6.38 -13.21 10.13
CA PRO A 52 -5.53 -14.34 10.45
C PRO A 52 -5.45 -14.57 11.97
N SER A 53 -5.28 -15.83 12.38
CA SER A 53 -5.00 -16.16 13.78
C SER A 53 -3.65 -15.60 14.22
N ALA A 54 -3.53 -15.27 15.51
CA ALA A 54 -2.27 -14.78 16.06
C ALA A 54 -1.13 -15.81 15.85
N PRO A 55 0.07 -15.37 15.44
CA PRO A 55 1.19 -16.28 15.26
C PRO A 55 1.66 -16.83 16.60
N LEU A 56 2.21 -18.04 16.58
CA LEU A 56 2.77 -18.70 17.77
C LEU A 56 4.01 -17.97 18.30
N GLN A 57 4.86 -17.50 17.39
CA GLN A 57 6.06 -16.75 17.74
C GLN A 57 5.78 -15.25 17.78
N PRO A 58 6.38 -14.53 18.75
CA PRO A 58 6.38 -13.09 18.74
C PRO A 58 7.34 -12.53 17.68
N GLY A 59 7.06 -11.30 17.28
CA GLY A 59 7.85 -10.59 16.28
C GLY A 59 6.95 -9.91 15.26
N GLU A 60 7.43 -8.79 14.71
CA GLU A 60 6.73 -8.08 13.66
C GLU A 60 6.65 -8.96 12.40
N PRO A 61 5.45 -9.17 11.83
CA PRO A 61 5.32 -9.95 10.60
C PRO A 61 6.01 -9.26 9.42
N ALA A 62 6.64 -10.07 8.57
CA ALA A 62 7.41 -9.61 7.42
C ALA A 62 7.07 -10.38 6.13
N GLY A 63 5.98 -11.16 6.11
CA GLY A 63 5.54 -11.93 4.95
C GLY A 63 5.22 -11.03 3.76
N TRP A 64 4.76 -9.79 4.00
CA TRP A 64 4.58 -8.77 2.96
C TRP A 64 5.84 -8.47 2.12
N ARG A 65 7.04 -8.77 2.62
CA ARG A 65 8.29 -8.59 1.85
C ARG A 65 8.55 -9.70 0.84
N GLN A 66 7.88 -10.84 0.99
CA GLN A 66 8.04 -12.01 0.13
C GLN A 66 6.95 -12.02 -0.92
N LYS A 67 7.35 -11.96 -2.20
CA LYS A 67 6.41 -11.92 -3.33
C LYS A 67 5.36 -13.04 -3.28
N GLY A 68 5.80 -14.29 -3.11
CA GLY A 68 4.90 -15.44 -3.08
C GLY A 68 3.88 -15.38 -1.94
N THR A 69 4.31 -14.97 -0.75
CA THR A 69 3.44 -14.81 0.42
C THR A 69 2.43 -13.69 0.20
N PHE A 70 2.88 -12.54 -0.29
CA PHE A 70 1.99 -11.41 -0.58
C PHE A 70 0.96 -11.78 -1.65
N GLU A 71 1.39 -12.32 -2.80
CA GLU A 71 0.49 -12.62 -3.90
C GLU A 71 -0.52 -13.74 -3.59
N ALA A 72 -0.14 -14.71 -2.75
CA ALA A 72 -1.04 -15.80 -2.34
C ALA A 72 -2.13 -15.36 -1.35
N GLN A 73 -1.87 -14.33 -0.55
CA GLN A 73 -2.75 -13.91 0.55
C GLN A 73 -3.34 -12.50 0.37
N ALA A 74 -2.93 -11.79 -0.68
CA ALA A 74 -3.45 -10.47 -1.00
C ALA A 74 -4.94 -10.52 -1.31
N VAL A 75 -5.68 -9.61 -0.68
CA VAL A 75 -7.10 -9.39 -0.93
C VAL A 75 -7.26 -8.15 -1.79
N VAL A 76 -8.22 -8.20 -2.70
CA VAL A 76 -8.64 -7.05 -3.51
C VAL A 76 -9.91 -6.47 -2.87
N PRO A 77 -9.86 -5.29 -2.21
CA PRO A 77 -11.01 -4.78 -1.47
C PRO A 77 -12.12 -4.18 -2.34
N VAL A 78 -11.86 -3.94 -3.63
CA VAL A 78 -12.79 -3.33 -4.59
C VAL A 78 -12.70 -4.02 -5.95
N VAL A 79 -13.83 -4.09 -6.65
CA VAL A 79 -13.90 -4.70 -7.99
C VAL A 79 -13.46 -3.77 -9.11
N THR A 80 -13.40 -2.46 -8.85
CA THR A 80 -13.00 -1.43 -9.81
C THR A 80 -12.19 -0.34 -9.11
N TRP A 81 -11.12 0.13 -9.76
CA TRP A 81 -10.37 1.30 -9.34
C TRP A 81 -9.99 2.13 -10.57
N PRO A 82 -10.36 3.41 -10.63
CA PRO A 82 -10.17 4.22 -11.84
C PRO A 82 -8.70 4.57 -12.04
N GLY A 83 -8.28 4.61 -13.31
CA GLY A 83 -6.95 5.03 -13.73
C GLY A 83 -5.85 3.99 -13.56
N SER A 84 -5.95 3.08 -12.58
CA SER A 84 -4.89 2.11 -12.30
C SER A 84 -4.88 0.95 -13.30
N ALA A 85 -3.68 0.52 -13.71
CA ALA A 85 -3.48 -0.67 -14.53
C ALA A 85 -4.01 -1.94 -13.88
N ARG A 86 -3.94 -2.01 -12.54
CA ARG A 86 -4.44 -3.12 -11.73
C ARG A 86 -5.20 -2.64 -10.51
N LEU A 87 -6.09 -3.50 -10.05
CA LEU A 87 -6.81 -3.27 -8.80
C LEU A 87 -5.82 -3.22 -7.64
N PRO A 88 -5.95 -2.26 -6.71
CA PRO A 88 -5.10 -2.20 -5.54
C PRO A 88 -5.42 -3.37 -4.60
N GLN A 89 -4.43 -3.76 -3.83
CA GLN A 89 -4.45 -4.98 -3.03
C GLN A 89 -4.00 -4.69 -1.62
N CYS A 90 -4.39 -5.54 -0.67
CA CYS A 90 -3.91 -5.46 0.70
C CYS A 90 -3.63 -6.86 1.26
N LEU A 91 -2.64 -6.94 2.14
CA LEU A 91 -2.33 -8.12 2.92
C LEU A 91 -2.53 -7.78 4.41
N VAL A 92 -3.21 -8.66 5.13
CA VAL A 92 -3.35 -8.57 6.59
C VAL A 92 -2.53 -9.68 7.22
N GLU A 93 -1.60 -9.31 8.09
CA GLU A 93 -0.79 -10.26 8.85
C GLU A 93 -1.03 -10.06 10.34
N ALA A 94 -1.27 -11.16 11.06
CA ALA A 94 -1.41 -11.10 12.51
C ALA A 94 -0.04 -10.88 13.18
N TRP A 95 -0.03 -10.06 14.21
CA TRP A 95 1.16 -9.70 14.97
C TRP A 95 0.94 -10.00 16.45
N ARG A 96 1.83 -10.81 17.04
CA ARG A 96 1.89 -11.01 18.49
C ARG A 96 2.89 -10.03 19.11
N ILE A 97 2.37 -9.06 19.87
CA ILE A 97 3.18 -8.05 20.58
C ILE A 97 3.51 -8.58 21.96
N ASP A 98 4.79 -8.80 22.27
CA ASP A 98 5.21 -9.39 23.55
C ASP A 98 4.79 -8.55 24.77
N SER A 99 4.80 -7.23 24.66
CA SER A 99 4.36 -6.33 25.74
C SER A 99 2.85 -6.28 25.93
N ARG A 100 2.05 -6.83 25.00
CA ARG A 100 0.58 -6.82 25.04
C ARG A 100 0.02 -8.17 24.60
N PRO A 101 0.23 -9.26 25.38
CA PRO A 101 -0.13 -10.62 24.98
C PRO A 101 -1.64 -10.85 24.84
N ALA A 102 -2.47 -10.03 25.48
CA ALA A 102 -3.93 -10.07 25.36
C ALA A 102 -4.47 -9.27 24.15
N ALA A 103 -3.64 -8.45 23.52
CA ALA A 103 -4.05 -7.64 22.38
C ALA A 103 -3.96 -8.44 21.08
N ARG A 104 -4.95 -8.27 20.21
CA ARG A 104 -4.89 -8.78 18.83
C ARG A 104 -4.36 -7.66 17.95
N ALA A 105 -3.11 -7.78 17.51
CA ALA A 105 -2.52 -6.81 16.60
C ALA A 105 -2.41 -7.36 15.18
N PHE A 106 -2.45 -6.46 14.21
CA PHE A 106 -2.34 -6.75 12.80
C PHE A 106 -1.47 -5.70 12.13
N VAL A 107 -0.70 -6.14 11.14
CA VAL A 107 -0.05 -5.27 10.16
C VAL A 107 -0.85 -5.40 8.87
N VAL A 108 -1.32 -4.27 8.36
CA VAL A 108 -2.01 -4.20 7.06
C VAL A 108 -1.06 -3.52 6.08
N THR A 109 -0.68 -4.23 5.04
CA THR A 109 0.20 -3.71 3.97
C THR A 109 -0.61 -3.61 2.69
N ALA A 110 -0.70 -2.42 2.12
CA ALA A 110 -1.41 -2.17 0.87
C ALA A 110 -0.43 -1.90 -0.28
N ARG A 111 -0.78 -2.40 -1.46
CA ARG A 111 -0.10 -2.17 -2.74
C ARG A 111 -1.08 -1.52 -3.70
N GLY A 112 -0.72 -0.34 -4.19
CA GLY A 112 -1.43 0.37 -5.25
C GLY A 112 -0.60 0.43 -6.54
N PHE A 113 -1.29 0.54 -7.66
CA PHE A 113 -0.71 0.57 -9.00
C PHE A 113 -1.07 1.90 -9.69
N GLY A 114 -0.13 2.44 -10.46
CA GLY A 114 -0.33 3.59 -11.33
C GLY A 114 -1.07 3.20 -12.61
N VAL A 115 -1.03 4.07 -13.60
CA VAL A 115 -1.39 3.79 -14.99
C VAL A 115 -0.42 2.76 -15.59
N ASP A 116 0.85 2.78 -15.15
CA ASP A 116 1.83 1.74 -15.44
C ASP A 116 1.89 0.70 -14.30
N ASP A 117 1.97 -0.58 -14.65
CA ASP A 117 2.05 -1.71 -13.72
C ASP A 117 3.36 -1.72 -12.90
N ASP A 118 4.42 -1.11 -13.43
CA ASP A 118 5.69 -0.94 -12.75
C ASP A 118 5.66 0.20 -11.73
N THR A 119 4.76 1.16 -11.89
CA THR A 119 4.55 2.25 -10.94
C THR A 119 3.71 1.75 -9.77
N GLN A 120 4.40 1.41 -8.68
CA GLN A 120 3.76 0.87 -7.48
C GLN A 120 4.03 1.76 -6.27
N SER A 121 3.02 1.86 -5.41
CA SER A 121 3.16 2.45 -4.08
C SER A 121 2.74 1.44 -3.02
N TRP A 122 3.48 1.45 -1.91
CA TRP A 122 3.29 0.51 -0.82
C TRP A 122 3.11 1.27 0.49
N LEU A 123 2.03 0.98 1.21
CA LEU A 123 1.68 1.66 2.46
C LEU A 123 1.42 0.63 3.55
N GLN A 124 1.69 1.02 4.80
CA GLN A 124 1.48 0.14 5.94
C GLN A 124 0.82 0.83 7.12
N ALA A 125 -0.13 0.14 7.74
CA ALA A 125 -0.75 0.52 9.00
C ALA A 125 -0.70 -0.65 9.99
N GLN A 126 -0.80 -0.31 11.27
CA GLN A 126 -0.98 -1.26 12.36
C GLN A 126 -2.37 -1.05 12.97
N ILE A 127 -3.07 -2.15 13.24
CA ILE A 127 -4.36 -2.17 13.92
C ILE A 127 -4.20 -3.01 15.18
N VAL A 128 -4.57 -2.47 16.34
CA VAL A 128 -4.51 -3.19 17.62
C VAL A 128 -5.89 -3.20 18.26
N PHE A 129 -6.39 -4.38 18.58
CA PHE A 129 -7.63 -4.58 19.34
C PHE A 129 -7.28 -4.99 20.77
N GLU A 130 -7.83 -4.27 21.74
CA GLU A 130 -7.71 -4.60 23.16
C GLU A 130 -9.08 -4.39 23.83
N GLY A 131 -9.79 -5.49 24.08
CA GLY A 131 -11.19 -5.45 24.48
C GLY A 131 -12.06 -4.77 23.42
N THR A 132 -12.75 -3.69 23.82
CA THR A 132 -13.59 -2.87 22.93
C THR A 132 -12.83 -1.74 22.24
N ARG A 133 -11.57 -1.50 22.62
CA ARG A 133 -10.75 -0.42 22.07
C ARG A 133 -10.05 -0.89 20.80
N VAL A 134 -10.10 -0.03 19.78
CA VAL A 134 -9.38 -0.21 18.52
C VAL A 134 -8.40 0.93 18.34
N GLU A 135 -7.12 0.61 18.27
CA GLU A 135 -6.06 1.56 17.96
C GLU A 135 -5.65 1.38 16.50
N ARG A 136 -5.53 2.50 15.79
CA ARG A 136 -5.06 2.54 14.41
C ARG A 136 -3.82 3.42 14.34
N HIS A 137 -2.73 2.84 13.88
CA HIS A 137 -1.44 3.51 13.79
C HIS A 137 -1.00 3.51 12.33
N TRP A 138 -0.94 4.69 11.71
CA TRP A 138 -0.25 4.83 10.43
C TRP A 138 1.25 4.57 10.68
N ARG A 139 1.88 3.76 9.82
CA ARG A 139 3.30 3.43 10.02
C ARG A 139 4.20 4.17 9.05
N ARG A 140 4.06 3.88 7.75
CA ARG A 140 4.98 4.40 6.73
C ARG A 140 4.51 4.14 5.31
N VAL A 141 5.10 4.92 4.41
CA VAL A 141 5.32 4.52 3.01
C VAL A 141 6.51 3.57 2.97
N VAL A 142 6.36 2.46 2.25
CA VAL A 142 7.37 1.40 2.17
C VAL A 142 8.01 1.42 0.79
N ALA A 143 9.32 1.18 0.71
CA ALA A 143 9.96 0.91 -0.57
C ALA A 143 9.37 -0.37 -1.19
N ARG A 144 9.32 -0.45 -2.52
CA ARG A 144 8.89 -1.64 -3.24
C ARG A 144 9.75 -2.85 -2.79
N PRO A 145 9.15 -3.88 -2.17
CA PRO A 145 9.93 -4.96 -1.55
C PRO A 145 10.45 -6.00 -2.55
N PHE A 146 9.86 -6.10 -3.74
CA PHE A 146 10.19 -7.07 -4.80
C PHE A 146 9.77 -6.58 -6.19
#